data_AF-A0A7R9C5U5-F1
#
_entry.id   AF-A0A7R9C5U5-F1
#
_cell.length_a   1.000
_cell.length_b   1.000
_cell.length_c   1.000
_cell.angle_alpha   90.00
_cell.angle_beta   90.00
_cell.angle_gamma   90.00
#
_symmetry.space_group_name_H-M   'P 1'
#
loop_
_entity.id
_entity.type
_entity.pdbx_description
1 polymer ?
#
loop_
_entity_poly.entity_id
_entity_poly.type
_entity_poly.pdbx_seq_one_letter_code
_entity_poly.pdbx_strand_id
1 'polypeptide(L)' 'MIRRMKASVQHHIQLPTKNEQVLFCKLTDRQRELYLEYLNSREAKSIWQGMQKPFVGLTILRKICNHPHLYDGGP' A
#
# COMPACT_ATOMS: atom_id res chain seq x y z
N MET A 1 9.01 19.74 -23.90
CA MET A 1 9.47 19.24 -22.58
C MET A 1 10.84 18.62 -22.76
N ILE A 2 11.82 18.96 -21.92
CA ILE A 2 13.18 18.41 -21.99
C ILE A 2 13.31 17.32 -20.92
N ARG A 3 13.75 16.12 -21.29
CA ARG A 3 14.01 14.99 -20.37
C ARG A 3 15.36 14.37 -20.68
N ARG A 4 16.24 14.28 -19.69
CA ARG A 4 17.52 13.55 -19.77
C ARG A 4 17.41 12.27 -18.96
N MET A 5 17.66 11.12 -19.60
CA MET A 5 17.62 9.82 -18.94
C MET A 5 19.01 9.43 -18.43
N LYS A 6 19.08 8.52 -17.45
CA LYS A 6 20.36 7.97 -16.95
C LYS A 6 21.22 7.38 -18.09
N ALA A 7 20.59 6.78 -19.10
CA ALA A 7 21.27 6.31 -20.31
C ALA A 7 22.04 7.42 -21.05
N SER A 8 21.52 8.66 -21.07
CA SER A 8 22.10 9.81 -21.78
C SER A 8 23.30 10.45 -21.06
N VAL A 9 23.69 9.93 -19.89
CA VAL A 9 24.85 10.42 -19.09
C VAL A 9 25.84 9.32 -18.75
N GLN A 10 25.59 8.08 -19.17
CA GLN A 10 26.34 6.92 -18.73
C GLN A 10 27.84 6.97 -19.09
N HIS A 11 28.20 7.68 -20.17
CA HIS A 11 29.60 7.91 -20.55
C HIS A 11 30.37 8.83 -19.59
N HIS A 12 29.67 9.67 -18.83
CA HIS A 12 30.27 10.62 -17.88
C HIS A 12 30.01 10.23 -16.42
N ILE A 13 29.00 9.38 -16.17
CA ILE A 13 28.58 8.97 -14.82
C ILE A 13 28.33 7.47 -14.82
N GLN A 14 29.25 6.71 -14.20
CA GLN A 14 29.09 5.27 -14.00
C GLN A 14 28.32 5.03 -12.70
N LEU A 15 27.03 4.69 -12.82
CA LEU A 15 26.17 4.35 -11.68
C LEU A 15 26.17 2.82 -11.45
N PRO A 16 26.05 2.36 -10.19
CA PRO A 16 25.91 0.93 -9.90
C PRO A 16 24.59 0.38 -10.44
N THR A 17 24.54 -0.95 -10.60
CA THR A 17 23.33 -1.67 -11.04
C THR A 17 22.17 -1.47 -10.06
N LYS A 18 20.99 -1.20 -10.61
CA LYS A 18 19.75 -1.17 -9.82
C LYS A 18 19.29 -2.61 -9.58
N ASN A 19 19.24 -3.02 -8.31
CA ASN A 19 18.66 -4.29 -7.91
C ASN A 19 17.29 -4.05 -7.27
N GLU A 20 16.30 -4.87 -7.61
CA GLU A 20 14.96 -4.85 -7.02
C GLU A 20 14.70 -6.20 -6.34
N GLN A 21 14.17 -6.15 -5.12
CA GLN A 21 13.82 -7.33 -4.34
C GLN A 21 12.37 -7.20 -3.88
N VAL A 22 11.64 -8.32 -3.92
CA VAL A 22 10.25 -8.41 -3.44
C VAL A 22 10.25 -9.29 -2.19
N LEU A 23 9.83 -8.73 -1.07
CA LEU A 23 9.69 -9.44 0.20
C LEU A 23 8.21 -9.75 0.47
N PHE A 24 7.94 -10.99 0.85
CA PHE A 24 6.59 -11.42 1.22
C PHE A 24 6.45 -11.45 2.73
N CYS A 25 5.88 -10.38 3.28
CA CYS A 25 5.59 -10.28 4.70
C CYS A 25 4.18 -10.78 5.00
N LYS A 26 4.03 -11.58 6.07
CA LYS A 26 2.72 -11.99 6.58
C LYS A 26 2.15 -10.88 7.46
N LEU A 27 0.82 -10.75 7.49
CA LEU A 27 0.13 -9.94 8.49
C LEU A 27 0.31 -10.55 9.88
N THR A 28 0.44 -9.70 10.90
CA THR A 28 0.32 -10.14 12.30
C THR A 28 -1.12 -10.52 12.61
N ASP A 29 -1.34 -11.24 13.71
CA ASP A 29 -2.69 -11.64 14.12
C ASP A 29 -3.60 -10.43 14.34
N ARG A 30 -3.08 -9.37 14.97
CA ARG A 30 -3.81 -8.11 15.17
C ARG A 30 -4.17 -7.42 13.85
N GLN A 31 -3.24 -7.35 12.90
CA GLN A 31 -3.52 -6.78 11.58
C GLN A 31 -4.58 -7.60 10.85
N ARG A 32 -4.50 -8.94 10.93
CA ARG A 32 -5.45 -9.84 10.28
C ARG A 32 -6.86 -9.69 10.87
N GLU A 33 -6.98 -9.59 12.18
CA GLU A 33 -8.24 -9.34 12.88
C GLU A 33 -8.90 -8.05 12.37
N LEU A 34 -8.19 -6.92 12.44
CA LEU A 34 -8.69 -5.62 11.98
C LEU A 34 -9.02 -5.62 10.48
N TYR A 35 -8.22 -6.32 9.67
CA TYR A 35 -8.47 -6.44 8.23
C TYR A 35 -9.81 -7.15 7.96
N LEU A 36 -10.06 -8.28 8.64
CA LEU A 36 -11.31 -9.03 8.51
C LEU A 36 -12.50 -8.27 9.09
N GLU A 37 -12.33 -7.56 10.20
CA GLU A 37 -13.34 -6.69 10.77
C GLU A 37 -13.76 -5.60 9.77
N TYR A 38 -12.78 -4.92 9.16
CA TYR A 38 -13.03 -3.91 8.15
C TYR A 38 -13.80 -4.47 6.95
N LEU A 39 -13.43 -5.65 6.45
CA LEU A 39 -14.14 -6.29 5.34
C LEU A 39 -15.61 -6.60 5.63
N ASN A 40 -15.95 -6.83 6.90
CA ASN A 40 -17.33 -7.09 7.33
C ASN A 40 -18.13 -5.81 7.64
N SER A 41 -17.47 -4.65 7.63
CA SER A 41 -18.07 -3.35 7.93
C SER A 41 -19.13 -2.92 6.90
N ARG A 42 -20.00 -1.98 7.30
CA ARG A 42 -21.00 -1.38 6.39
C ARG A 42 -20.33 -0.61 5.25
N GLU A 43 -19.19 0.03 5.51
CA GLU A 43 -18.45 0.78 4.50
C GLU A 43 -17.92 -0.16 3.41
N ALA A 44 -17.29 -1.28 3.81
CA ALA A 44 -16.84 -2.28 2.85
C ALA A 44 -18.01 -2.82 2.02
N LYS A 45 -19.16 -3.14 2.64
CA LYS A 45 -20.36 -3.59 1.93
C LYS A 45 -20.88 -2.55 0.94
N SER A 46 -20.91 -1.27 1.33
CA SER A 46 -21.30 -0.15 0.47
C SER A 46 -20.38 0.01 -0.73
N ILE A 47 -19.06 -0.17 -0.53
CA ILE A 47 -18.08 -0.21 -1.63
C ILE A 47 -18.35 -1.40 -2.55
N TRP A 48 -18.59 -2.60 -2.02
CA TRP A 48 -18.92 -3.80 -2.80
C TRP A 48 -20.20 -3.63 -3.63
N GLN A 49 -21.18 -2.88 -3.11
CA GLN A 49 -22.41 -2.55 -3.81
C GLN A 49 -22.25 -1.41 -4.83
N GLY A 50 -21.06 -0.81 -4.95
CA GLY A 50 -20.80 0.31 -5.84
C GLY A 50 -21.36 1.65 -5.36
N MET A 51 -21.89 1.71 -4.13
CA MET A 51 -22.45 2.92 -3.53
C MET A 51 -21.37 3.89 -3.04
N GLN A 52 -20.14 3.41 -2.84
CA GLN A 52 -18.97 4.21 -2.49
C GLN A 52 -17.77 3.86 -3.36
N LYS A 53 -16.87 4.84 -3.55
CA LYS A 53 -15.64 4.63 -4.32
C LYS A 53 -14.69 3.67 -3.57
N PRO A 54 -14.07 2.71 -4.26
CA PRO A 54 -13.19 1.71 -3.62
C PRO A 54 -11.92 2.31 -3.01
N PHE A 55 -11.51 3.51 -3.44
CA PHE A 55 -10.30 4.16 -2.96
C PHE A 55 -10.27 4.34 -1.44
N VAL A 56 -11.43 4.59 -0.82
CA VAL A 56 -11.51 4.77 0.64
C VAL A 56 -11.17 3.46 1.35
N GLY A 57 -11.79 2.34 0.94
CA GLY A 57 -11.50 1.04 1.52
C GLY A 57 -10.09 0.55 1.26
N LEU A 58 -9.55 0.76 0.06
CA LEU A 58 -8.15 0.43 -0.24
C LEU A 58 -7.17 1.21 0.64
N THR A 59 -7.48 2.47 0.94
CA THR A 59 -6.64 3.29 1.82
C THR A 59 -6.67 2.76 3.25
N ILE A 60 -7.83 2.34 3.75
CA ILE A 60 -7.97 1.76 5.09
C ILE A 60 -7.25 0.41 5.20
N LEU A 61 -7.45 -0.50 4.25
CA LEU A 61 -6.74 -1.79 4.22
C LEU A 61 -5.21 -1.59 4.18
N ARG A 62 -4.72 -0.60 3.41
CA ARG A 62 -3.30 -0.23 3.40
C ARG A 62 -2.82 0.27 4.76
N LYS A 63 -3.61 1.08 5.48
CA LYS A 63 -3.26 1.51 6.83
C LYS A 63 -3.07 0.32 7.75
N ILE A 64 -4.02 -0.63 7.76
CA ILE A 64 -3.95 -1.85 8.58
C ILE A 64 -2.69 -2.66 8.25
N CYS A 65 -2.41 -2.92 6.97
CA CYS A 65 -1.22 -3.68 6.54
C CYS A 65 0.10 -2.98 6.86
N ASN A 66 0.16 -1.63 6.76
CA ASN A 66 1.37 -0.87 7.07
C ASN A 66 1.60 -0.76 8.58
N HIS A 67 0.56 -0.45 9.34
CA HIS A 67 0.61 -0.39 10.80
C HIS A 67 -0.82 -0.31 11.40
N PRO A 68 -1.23 -1.21 12.31
CA PRO A 68 -2.60 -1.24 12.84
C PRO A 68 -3.01 0.05 13.55
N HIS A 69 -2.08 0.75 14.21
CA HIS A 69 -2.38 2.02 14.91
C HIS A 69 -2.74 3.19 13.97
N LEU A 70 -2.40 3.11 12.68
CA LEU A 70 -2.89 4.11 11.71
C LEU A 70 -4.40 3.98 11.46
N TYR A 71 -4.99 2.87 11.90
CA TYR A 71 -6.41 2.56 11.80
C TYR A 71 -7.11 2.67 13.17
N ASP A 72 -6.62 2.00 14.22
CA ASP A 72 -7.29 1.94 15.53
C ASP A 72 -6.90 3.06 16.51
N GLY A 73 -5.97 3.94 16.12
CA GLY A 73 -5.54 5.08 16.92
C GLY A 73 -4.41 4.78 17.91
N GLY A 74 -4.02 3.51 18.07
CA GLY A 74 -3.03 3.10 19.07
C GLY A 74 -3.52 3.26 20.52
N PRO A 75 -2.67 2.94 21.51
CA PRO A 75 -2.94 3.26 22.92
C PRO A 75 -2.99 4.76 23.19
#